data_AF-A0A659PCB2-F1
#
_entry.id   AF-A0A659PCB2-F1
#
_cell.length_a   1.000
_cell.length_b   1.000
_cell.length_c   1.000
_cell.angle_alpha   90.00
_cell.angle_beta   90.00
_cell.angle_gamma   90.00
#
_symmetry.space_group_name_H-M   'P 1'
#
loop_
_entity.id
_entity.type
_entity.pdbx_description
1 polymer ?
#
loop_
_entity_poly.entity_id
_entity_poly.type
_entity_poly.pdbx_seq_one_letter_code
_entity_poly.pdbx_strand_id
1 'polypeptide(L)'
;MTSASAFHFASLVWDWPIAIYLFLIGISAGLVTLAILLRRFHPEAGGSDSTLLRTTLVLGPGAIIFGLLILVFHLTRPWTFWKLMFHYSFTSVMSMGVMLIQLY
;
A
#
# COMPACT_ATOMS: atom_id res chain seq x y z
N MET A 1 17.79 -4.12 29.20
CA MET A 1 17.34 -5.02 28.12
C MET A 1 17.11 -4.19 26.87
N THR A 2 18.11 -4.06 26.00
CA THR A 2 18.03 -3.24 24.77
C THR A 2 17.77 -4.15 23.57
N SER A 3 16.51 -4.49 23.33
CA SER A 3 16.08 -5.38 22.24
C SER A 3 16.00 -4.70 20.86
N ALA A 4 16.95 -3.83 20.49
CA ALA A 4 16.81 -2.98 19.30
C ALA A 4 17.91 -3.09 18.24
N SER A 5 18.79 -4.10 18.28
CA SER A 5 19.99 -4.14 17.40
C SER A 5 20.10 -5.35 16.46
N ALA A 6 19.11 -6.26 16.40
CA ALA A 6 19.25 -7.47 15.58
C ALA A 6 19.08 -7.22 14.06
N PHE A 7 18.44 -6.10 13.66
CA PHE A 7 18.10 -5.82 12.26
C PHE A 7 18.49 -4.43 11.75
N HIS A 8 19.21 -3.63 12.55
CA HIS A 8 19.76 -2.34 12.10
C HIS A 8 21.25 -2.51 11.78
N PHE A 9 21.57 -2.67 10.50
CA PHE A 9 22.94 -2.63 9.97
C PHE A 9 23.15 -1.34 9.17
N ALA A 10 24.39 -0.91 9.01
CA ALA A 10 24.74 0.37 8.36
C ALA A 10 24.25 0.49 6.90
N SER A 11 23.87 -0.61 6.26
CA SER A 11 23.30 -0.68 4.91
C SER A 11 21.75 -0.73 4.88
N LEU A 12 21.08 -0.69 6.03
CA LEU A 12 19.62 -0.66 6.09
C LEU A 12 19.12 0.72 5.66
N VAL A 13 18.72 0.83 4.39
CA VAL A 13 18.26 2.09 3.78
C VAL A 13 16.80 2.42 4.15
N TRP A 14 16.01 1.42 4.55
CA TRP A 14 14.58 1.59 4.84
C TRP A 14 14.26 1.30 6.31
N ASP A 15 13.63 2.28 6.95
CA ASP A 15 13.17 2.16 8.33
C ASP A 15 11.89 1.31 8.44
N TRP A 16 11.60 0.85 9.65
CA TRP A 16 10.40 0.05 9.96
C TRP A 16 9.04 0.64 9.50
N PRO A 17 8.80 1.97 9.40
CA PRO A 17 7.53 2.50 8.91
C PRO A 17 7.23 2.12 7.45
N ILE A 18 8.28 1.96 6.63
CA ILE A 18 8.15 1.52 5.23
C ILE A 18 7.59 0.09 5.17
N ALA A 19 7.99 -0.79 6.08
CA ALA A 19 7.48 -2.16 6.14
C ALA A 19 5.97 -2.18 6.43
N ILE A 20 5.48 -1.31 7.30
CA ILE A 20 4.04 -1.18 7.61
C ILE A 20 3.27 -0.70 6.38
N TYR A 21 3.78 0.31 5.70
CA TYR A 21 3.19 0.80 4.46
C TYR A 21 3.07 -0.32 3.39
N LEU A 22 4.16 -1.05 3.15
CA LEU A 22 4.18 -2.14 2.16
C LEU A 22 3.21 -3.26 2.54
N PHE A 23 3.12 -3.58 3.84
CA PHE A 23 2.18 -4.56 4.35
C PHE A 23 0.72 -4.14 4.14
N LEU A 24 0.38 -2.88 4.43
CA LEU A 24 -0.97 -2.33 4.24
C LEU A 24 -1.39 -2.30 2.76
N ILE A 25 -0.48 -1.92 1.87
CA ILE A 25 -0.72 -2.02 0.42
C ILE A 25 -0.93 -3.48 0.00
N GLY A 26 -0.15 -4.42 0.55
CA GLY A 26 -0.31 -5.84 0.29
C GLY A 26 -1.70 -6.35 0.70
N ILE A 27 -2.19 -5.96 1.87
CA ILE A 27 -3.56 -6.29 2.32
C ILE A 27 -4.60 -5.69 1.38
N SER A 28 -4.48 -4.41 1.01
CA SER A 28 -5.40 -3.73 0.10
C SER A 28 -5.48 -4.43 -1.26
N ALA A 29 -4.33 -4.62 -1.91
CA ALA A 29 -4.25 -5.26 -3.21
C ALA A 29 -4.73 -6.72 -3.16
N GLY A 30 -4.41 -7.45 -2.09
CA GLY A 30 -4.86 -8.82 -1.88
C GLY A 30 -6.38 -8.92 -1.73
N LEU A 31 -7.00 -8.07 -0.91
CA LEU A 31 -8.45 -8.03 -0.71
C LEU A 31 -9.20 -7.67 -1.99
N VAL A 32 -8.70 -6.67 -2.74
CA VAL A 32 -9.27 -6.27 -4.04
C VAL A 32 -9.15 -7.41 -5.06
N THR A 33 -7.99 -8.05 -5.13
CA THR A 33 -7.77 -9.19 -6.03
C THR A 33 -8.72 -10.34 -5.69
N LEU A 34 -8.85 -10.71 -4.40
CA LEU A 34 -9.78 -11.75 -3.95
C LEU A 34 -11.23 -11.39 -4.26
N ALA A 35 -11.64 -10.14 -4.08
CA ALA A 35 -13.01 -9.70 -4.40
C ALA A 35 -13.31 -9.79 -5.91
N ILE A 36 -12.36 -9.38 -6.75
CA ILE A 36 -12.47 -9.52 -8.22
C ILE A 36 -12.54 -11.00 -8.61
N LEU A 37 -11.67 -11.83 -8.03
CA LEU A 37 -11.60 -13.25 -8.31
C LEU A 37 -12.88 -13.99 -7.91
N LEU A 38 -13.40 -13.68 -6.72
CA LEU A 38 -14.67 -14.21 -6.21
C LEU A 38 -15.81 -13.85 -7.16
N ARG A 39 -15.91 -12.57 -7.57
CA ARG A 39 -16.97 -12.11 -8.46
C ARG A 39 -16.88 -12.71 -9.86
N ARG A 40 -15.67 -13.07 -10.31
CA ARG A 40 -15.43 -13.68 -11.62
C ARG A 40 -15.74 -15.18 -11.65
N PHE A 41 -15.35 -15.94 -10.62
CA PHE A 41 -15.51 -17.40 -10.61
C PHE A 41 -16.75 -17.89 -9.86
N HIS A 42 -17.24 -17.12 -8.89
CA HIS A 42 -18.43 -17.44 -8.11
C HIS A 42 -19.38 -16.24 -8.05
N PRO A 43 -20.02 -15.88 -9.19
CA PRO A 43 -20.88 -14.71 -9.28
C PRO A 43 -22.04 -14.76 -8.28
N GLU A 44 -22.56 -15.95 -7.94
CA GLU A 44 -23.58 -16.14 -6.88
C GLU A 44 -23.08 -15.69 -5.49
N ALA A 45 -21.80 -15.90 -5.17
CA ALA A 45 -21.18 -15.47 -3.91
C ALA A 45 -20.61 -14.04 -3.99
N GLY A 46 -20.63 -13.43 -5.18
CA GLY A 46 -20.12 -12.09 -5.49
C GLY A 46 -21.15 -10.97 -5.38
N GLY A 47 -22.31 -11.23 -4.77
CA GLY A 47 -23.40 -10.28 -4.59
C GLY A 47 -23.16 -9.24 -3.49
N SER A 48 -24.08 -8.27 -3.37
CA SER A 48 -24.03 -7.18 -2.38
C SER A 48 -24.10 -7.65 -0.92
N ASP A 49 -24.52 -8.88 -0.66
CA ASP A 49 -24.54 -9.51 0.67
C ASP A 49 -23.24 -10.23 1.03
N SER A 50 -22.29 -10.32 0.10
CA SER A 50 -21.01 -10.95 0.36
C SER A 50 -20.20 -10.16 1.37
N THR A 51 -19.98 -10.77 2.54
CA THR A 51 -19.16 -10.19 3.61
C THR A 51 -17.76 -9.86 3.12
N LEU A 52 -17.20 -10.68 2.21
CA LEU A 52 -15.89 -10.42 1.63
C LEU A 52 -15.88 -9.15 0.79
N LEU A 53 -16.86 -8.95 -0.10
CA LEU A 53 -16.95 -7.72 -0.90
C LEU A 53 -17.20 -6.48 -0.03
N ARG A 54 -18.07 -6.57 0.98
CA ARG A 54 -18.31 -5.45 1.92
C ARG A 54 -17.05 -5.10 2.70
N THR A 55 -16.31 -6.10 3.16
CA THR A 55 -15.05 -5.91 3.87
C THR A 55 -14.00 -5.29 2.95
N THR A 56 -13.84 -5.81 1.73
CA THR A 56 -12.91 -5.25 0.73
C THR A 56 -13.25 -3.81 0.38
N LEU A 57 -14.54 -3.46 0.28
CA LEU A 57 -14.98 -2.10 -0.05
C LEU A 57 -14.53 -1.07 0.99
N VAL A 58 -14.41 -1.45 2.26
CA VAL A 58 -13.98 -0.56 3.34
C VAL A 58 -12.48 -0.70 3.60
N LEU A 59 -12.00 -1.93 3.78
CA LEU A 59 -10.61 -2.20 4.15
C LEU A 59 -9.63 -2.00 2.99
N GLY A 60 -10.04 -2.20 1.74
CA GLY A 60 -9.21 -1.91 0.57
C GLY A 60 -8.76 -0.45 0.55
N PRO A 61 -9.68 0.50 0.30
CA PRO A 61 -9.33 1.93 0.30
C PRO A 61 -8.80 2.39 1.65
N GLY A 62 -9.33 1.89 2.78
CA GLY A 62 -8.86 2.26 4.11
C GLY A 62 -7.39 1.91 4.35
N ALA A 63 -6.97 0.68 3.99
CA ALA A 63 -5.59 0.23 4.19
C ALA A 63 -4.61 1.02 3.32
N ILE A 64 -4.93 1.28 2.04
CA ILE A 64 -4.03 2.04 1.17
C ILE A 64 -3.92 3.50 1.58
N ILE A 65 -5.02 4.16 1.96
CA ILE A 65 -4.99 5.56 2.43
C ILE A 65 -4.12 5.65 3.68
N PHE A 66 -4.31 4.75 4.64
CA PHE A 66 -3.53 4.75 5.87
C PHE A 66 -2.05 4.47 5.61
N GLY A 67 -1.72 3.52 4.73
CA GLY A 67 -0.36 3.25 4.31
C GLY A 67 0.30 4.47 3.65
N LEU A 68 -0.38 5.11 2.69
CA LEU A 68 0.11 6.29 1.98
C LEU A 68 0.37 7.46 2.94
N LEU A 69 -0.50 7.68 3.92
CA LEU A 69 -0.30 8.71 4.94
C LEU A 69 1.00 8.45 5.70
N ILE A 70 1.23 7.22 6.19
CA ILE A 70 2.47 6.84 6.86
C ILE A 70 3.68 7.10 5.96
N LEU A 71 3.60 6.70 4.69
CA LEU A 71 4.69 6.90 3.74
C LEU A 71 5.01 8.39 3.54
N VAL A 72 3.99 9.22 3.26
CA VAL A 72 4.18 10.65 3.01
C VAL A 72 4.79 11.35 4.22
N PHE A 73 4.34 11.04 5.44
CA PHE A 73 4.90 11.62 6.65
C PHE A 73 6.30 11.10 7.01
N HIS A 74 6.63 9.87 6.61
CA HIS A 74 7.97 9.31 6.82
C HIS A 74 9.02 9.89 5.86
N LEU A 75 8.63 10.46 4.72
CA LEU A 75 9.58 11.13 3.83
C LEU A 75 10.28 12.30 4.52
N THR A 76 11.56 12.49 4.23
CA THR A 76 12.38 13.61 4.75
C THR A 76 11.84 15.00 4.37
N ARG A 77 11.04 15.09 3.30
CA ARG A 77 10.39 16.33 2.83
C ARG A 77 8.95 16.08 2.39
N PRO A 78 8.00 15.91 3.34
CA PRO A 78 6.61 15.53 3.03
C PRO A 78 5.93 16.54 2.11
N TRP A 79 6.21 17.84 2.31
CA TRP A 79 5.61 18.92 1.52
C TRP A 79 6.08 18.97 0.06
N THR A 80 7.15 18.28 -0.31
CA THR A 80 7.60 18.21 -1.71
C THR A 80 7.10 17.00 -2.46
N PHE A 81 6.40 16.08 -1.77
CA PHE A 81 5.92 14.82 -2.36
C PHE A 81 5.04 15.04 -3.60
N TRP A 82 4.23 16.10 -3.63
CA TRP A 82 3.38 16.44 -4.77
C TRP A 82 4.17 16.61 -6.08
N LYS A 83 5.45 17.01 -6.04
CA LYS A 83 6.28 17.11 -7.25
C LYS A 83 6.50 15.75 -7.90
N LEU A 84 6.59 14.68 -7.09
CA LEU A 84 6.73 13.31 -7.56
C LEU A 84 5.46 12.81 -8.27
N MET A 85 4.30 13.43 -8.01
CA MET A 85 3.04 13.12 -8.68
C MET A 85 2.94 13.70 -10.10
N PHE A 86 3.88 14.55 -10.51
CA PHE A 86 3.88 15.14 -11.86
C PHE A 86 5.17 14.86 -12.64
N HIS A 87 6.28 14.58 -11.95
CA HIS A 87 7.58 14.30 -12.57
C HIS A 87 8.00 12.83 -12.37
N TYR A 88 7.60 11.98 -13.32
CA TYR A 88 7.90 10.55 -13.27
C TYR A 88 9.22 10.19 -13.95
N SER A 89 9.93 9.22 -13.37
CA SER A 89 11.06 8.53 -13.98
C SER A 89 10.83 7.01 -13.96
N PHE A 90 10.86 6.39 -15.14
CA PHE A 90 10.72 4.93 -15.28
C PHE A 90 11.93 4.14 -14.74
N THR A 91 13.07 4.80 -14.50
CA THR A 91 14.26 4.15 -13.94
C THR A 91 14.23 4.06 -12.41
N SER A 92 13.30 4.76 -11.75
CA SER A 92 13.18 4.79 -10.29
C SER A 92 11.99 3.96 -9.82
N VAL A 93 12.28 2.97 -8.96
CA VAL A 93 11.26 2.12 -8.33
C VAL A 93 10.24 2.95 -7.54
N MET A 94 10.69 4.01 -6.85
CA MET A 94 9.82 4.89 -6.09
C MET A 94 8.84 5.66 -6.99
N SER A 95 9.33 6.18 -8.12
CA SER A 95 8.49 6.90 -9.08
C SER A 95 7.49 5.98 -9.77
N MET A 96 7.90 4.74 -10.10
CA MET A 96 7.00 3.72 -10.63
C MET A 96 5.90 3.38 -9.64
N GLY A 97 6.24 3.24 -8.35
CA GLY A 97 5.27 3.00 -7.28
C GLY A 97 4.21 4.10 -7.19
N VAL A 98 4.62 5.37 -7.20
CA VAL A 98 3.69 6.51 -7.16
C VAL A 98 2.81 6.57 -8.41
N MET A 99 3.32 6.19 -9.58
CA MET A 99 2.52 6.10 -10.81
C MET A 99 1.45 5.00 -10.71
N LEU A 100 1.82 3.80 -10.24
CA LEU A 100 0.89 2.68 -10.09
C LEU A 100 -0.21 2.97 -9.06
N ILE A 101 0.15 3.61 -7.94
CA ILE A 101 -0.82 3.92 -6.88
C ILE A 101 -1.81 5.01 -7.30
N GLN A 102 -1.45 5.90 -8.23
CA GLN A 102 -2.41 6.88 -8.76
C GLN A 102 -3.43 6.25 -9.71
N LEU A 103 -3.09 5.11 -10.33
CA LEU A 103 -4.01 4.36 -11.19
C LEU A 103 -4.90 3.41 -10.38
N TYR A 104 -4.37 2.86 -9.28
CA TYR A 104 -5.05 1.94 -8.37
C TYR A 104 -6.17 2.63 -7.58
#